data_AF-A0A9W6F0T9-F1
#
_entry.id   AF-A0A9W6F0T9-F1
#
_cell.length_a   1.000
_cell.length_b   1.000
_cell.length_c   1.000
_cell.angle_alpha   90.00
_cell.angle_beta   90.00
_cell.angle_gamma   90.00
#
_symmetry.space_group_name_H-M   'P 1'
#
loop_
_entity.id
_entity.type
_entity.pdbx_description
1 polymer ?
#
loop_
_entity_poly.entity_id
_entity_poly.type
_entity_poly.pdbx_seq_one_letter_code
_entity_poly.pdbx_strand_id
1 'polypeptide(L)'
;MPRTCGLLFPFYEPLQLLQTCPYDYSALAKQGPTAAQLAAAVRPDFLSELAFHRGSVSTWLQSLSSNGAASASAPPPVPDVAVEGLAALAARLHGLVLVVGTPLGTTAAAGTGAAAAAGSQPAGGGGSVAAAATAAAAAVSLAAAVTMSLVRPQWSSALSKKPQRMLRLDCLPQDLAMVYSALGAALRLSALQRCGGAGEEAPPASAAAAAAGGASEAATAAAAAAAAPQAAVAEEGGGGGRSPPSGAQVALTAAVAGLRRAAGVYEYLAEGLLPALSGAGEVGGGDRPLELLPAAARAMQLLCLAEGQALVAAAAAARGMSPGTQRALHAGCAALFRQASAAVQALGGAAPGGLPPSDRLGRLVGSAAALHTARAHLCLARERQGAMELGEAEAACEEARKLLDAAARGLDRRADPAAWMELIQAEQASCAALHSAVQRDRLAITFQPLPKQPPDAAASPAVRVAPDSFQPEPLMPPAPPAAEQGKGGCAVM
;
A
#
# COMPACT_ATOMS: atom_id res chain seq x y z
N MET A 1 -27.78 -6.55 -8.37
CA MET A 1 -26.64 -5.80 -7.81
C MET A 1 -25.36 -6.39 -8.37
N PRO A 2 -24.50 -5.63 -9.06
CA PRO A 2 -23.21 -6.13 -9.49
C PRO A 2 -22.40 -6.50 -8.24
N ARG A 3 -21.80 -7.70 -8.23
CA ARG A 3 -20.92 -8.18 -7.16
C ARG A 3 -19.81 -7.14 -6.96
N THR A 4 -19.89 -6.38 -5.88
CA THR A 4 -19.00 -5.26 -5.56
C THR A 4 -17.55 -5.68 -5.33
N CYS A 5 -17.25 -6.97 -5.19
CA CYS A 5 -15.87 -7.44 -4.95
C CYS A 5 -15.01 -7.60 -6.21
N GLY A 6 -15.54 -7.35 -7.41
CA GLY A 6 -14.80 -7.48 -8.66
C GLY A 6 -13.83 -6.32 -8.98
N LEU A 7 -13.76 -5.30 -8.13
CA LEU A 7 -13.20 -4.00 -8.53
C LEU A 7 -11.68 -3.96 -8.67
N LEU A 8 -10.98 -4.95 -8.13
CA LEU A 8 -9.53 -4.95 -8.03
C LEU A 8 -8.95 -6.25 -8.60
N PHE A 9 -7.74 -6.18 -9.14
CA PHE A 9 -6.84 -7.31 -9.27
C PHE A 9 -5.92 -7.34 -8.04
N PRO A 10 -6.41 -7.74 -6.85
CA PRO A 10 -5.63 -7.66 -5.64
C PRO A 10 -4.38 -8.54 -5.76
N PHE A 11 -3.23 -7.90 -5.85
CA PHE A 11 -1.96 -8.60 -5.91
C PHE A 11 -1.57 -9.09 -4.51
N TYR A 12 -2.02 -10.29 -4.10
CA TYR A 12 -1.84 -10.82 -2.75
C TYR A 12 -0.44 -11.40 -2.45
N GLU A 13 0.36 -11.65 -3.50
CA GLU A 13 1.67 -12.31 -3.40
C GLU A 13 2.67 -11.68 -2.41
N PRO A 14 2.78 -10.35 -2.23
CA PRO A 14 3.84 -9.75 -1.43
C PRO A 14 3.90 -10.28 0.01
N LEU A 15 2.76 -10.56 0.65
CA LEU A 15 2.77 -11.10 2.01
C LEU A 15 2.88 -12.63 2.04
N GLN A 16 2.25 -13.32 1.07
CA GLN A 16 2.23 -14.79 1.03
C GLN A 16 3.61 -15.39 0.73
N LEU A 17 4.46 -14.65 0.02
CA LEU A 17 5.78 -15.08 -0.39
C LEU A 17 6.89 -14.57 0.55
N LEU A 18 6.60 -13.60 1.43
CA LEU A 18 7.53 -13.15 2.46
C LEU A 18 7.64 -14.21 3.56
N GLN A 19 8.86 -14.70 3.76
CA GLN A 19 9.23 -15.66 4.77
C GLN A 19 10.43 -15.13 5.52
N THR A 20 10.51 -15.46 6.80
CA THR A 20 11.68 -15.19 7.60
C THR A 20 11.96 -16.34 8.56
N CYS A 21 13.22 -16.53 8.92
CA CYS A 21 13.60 -17.43 10.00
C CYS A 21 13.49 -16.72 11.36
N PRO A 22 13.21 -17.46 12.45
CA PRO A 22 13.44 -16.96 13.80
C PRO A 22 14.90 -16.50 13.92
N TYR A 23 15.12 -15.41 14.65
CA TYR A 23 16.44 -14.86 14.86
C TYR A 23 16.60 -14.47 16.34
N ASP A 24 17.71 -14.90 16.94
CA ASP A 24 18.03 -14.61 18.33
C ASP A 24 18.96 -13.39 18.40
N TYR A 25 18.40 -12.26 18.82
CA TYR A 25 19.16 -11.01 19.01
C TYR A 25 20.06 -11.03 20.24
N SER A 26 19.97 -12.05 21.12
CA SER A 26 20.86 -12.17 22.29
C SER A 26 22.33 -12.34 21.91
N ALA A 27 22.61 -12.83 20.69
CA ALA A 27 23.96 -12.95 20.15
C ALA A 27 24.66 -11.58 20.01
N LEU A 28 23.91 -10.49 19.83
CA LEU A 28 24.47 -9.13 19.75
C LEU A 28 25.19 -8.71 21.04
N ALA A 29 24.73 -9.21 22.19
CA ALA A 29 25.37 -8.95 23.47
C ALA A 29 26.64 -9.78 23.70
N LYS A 30 26.93 -10.77 22.84
CA LYS A 30 28.05 -11.73 23.03
C LYS A 30 29.22 -11.49 22.06
N GLN A 31 29.05 -10.73 20.99
CA GLN A 31 30.03 -10.67 19.90
C GLN A 31 30.71 -9.29 19.77
N GLY A 32 31.99 -9.23 20.16
CA GLY A 32 32.93 -8.17 19.76
C GLY A 32 33.01 -6.94 20.69
N PRO A 33 33.87 -5.96 20.35
CA PRO A 33 34.05 -4.73 21.14
C PRO A 33 32.79 -3.84 21.17
N THR A 34 31.91 -3.97 20.19
CA THR A 34 30.57 -3.37 20.15
C THR A 34 29.58 -4.06 21.09
N ALA A 35 29.80 -5.31 21.49
CA ALA A 35 28.97 -5.99 22.48
C ALA A 35 29.02 -5.31 23.84
N ALA A 36 30.16 -4.73 24.25
CA ALA A 36 30.25 -3.97 25.50
C ALA A 36 29.39 -2.69 25.45
N GLN A 37 29.37 -2.01 24.30
CA GLN A 37 28.56 -0.81 24.08
C GLN A 37 27.07 -1.16 24.07
N LEU A 38 26.71 -2.25 23.39
CA LEU A 38 25.34 -2.71 23.29
C LEU A 38 24.83 -3.30 24.62
N ALA A 39 25.66 -4.04 25.35
CA ALA A 39 25.34 -4.56 26.67
C ALA A 39 25.20 -3.44 27.71
N ALA A 40 25.95 -2.34 27.57
CA ALA A 40 25.78 -1.16 28.39
C ALA A 40 24.50 -0.39 28.04
N ALA A 41 24.09 -0.37 26.77
CA ALA A 41 22.95 0.44 26.32
C ALA A 41 21.60 -0.29 26.34
N VAL A 42 21.61 -1.63 26.27
CA VAL A 42 20.40 -2.44 26.03
C VAL A 42 20.32 -3.57 27.05
N ARG A 43 19.21 -3.62 27.80
CA ARG A 43 18.94 -4.70 28.74
C ARG A 43 18.75 -6.05 28.02
N PRO A 44 19.26 -7.16 28.58
CA PRO A 44 19.06 -8.51 28.01
C PRO A 44 17.58 -8.87 27.81
N ASP A 45 16.71 -8.44 28.72
CA ASP A 45 15.26 -8.68 28.65
C ASP A 45 14.62 -8.05 27.41
N PHE A 46 15.13 -6.91 26.96
CA PHE A 46 14.63 -6.26 25.75
C PHE A 46 14.99 -7.09 24.50
N LEU A 47 16.18 -7.68 24.46
CA LEU A 47 16.62 -8.53 23.35
C LEU A 47 15.86 -9.87 23.33
N SER A 48 15.50 -10.43 24.49
CA SER A 48 14.68 -11.64 24.55
C SER A 48 13.23 -11.38 24.13
N GLU A 49 12.63 -10.26 24.56
CA GLU A 49 11.31 -9.81 24.06
C GLU A 49 11.33 -9.59 22.54
N LEU A 50 12.39 -8.97 22.02
CA LEU A 50 12.55 -8.75 20.59
C LEU A 50 12.64 -10.08 19.82
N ALA A 51 13.42 -11.04 20.31
CA ALA A 51 13.51 -12.38 19.74
C ALA A 51 12.17 -13.12 19.79
N PHE A 52 11.40 -12.97 20.88
CA PHE A 52 10.05 -13.53 21.00
C PHE A 52 9.11 -12.97 19.94
N HIS A 53 9.00 -11.64 19.81
CA HIS A 53 8.17 -11.00 18.78
C HIS A 53 8.59 -11.42 17.38
N ARG A 54 9.90 -11.52 17.12
CA ARG A 54 10.43 -12.00 15.85
C ARG A 54 10.03 -13.45 15.56
N GLY A 55 10.10 -14.33 16.57
CA GLY A 55 9.63 -15.70 16.48
C GLY A 55 8.15 -15.79 16.12
N SER A 56 7.30 -15.03 16.82
CA SER A 56 5.85 -15.00 16.55
C SER A 56 5.52 -14.54 15.12
N VAL A 57 6.17 -13.48 14.64
CA VAL A 57 6.01 -12.98 13.26
C VAL A 57 6.48 -14.02 12.24
N SER A 58 7.62 -14.67 12.50
CA SER A 58 8.16 -15.74 11.65
C SER A 58 7.19 -16.90 11.51
N THR A 59 6.65 -17.40 12.63
CA THR A 59 5.66 -18.49 12.64
C THR A 59 4.40 -18.11 11.87
N TRP A 60 3.91 -16.89 12.05
CA TRP A 60 2.73 -16.41 11.33
C TRP A 60 2.98 -16.31 9.81
N LEU A 61 4.09 -15.70 9.37
CA LEU A 61 4.45 -15.63 7.95
C LEU A 61 4.61 -17.02 7.33
N GLN A 62 5.22 -17.96 8.06
CA GLN A 62 5.33 -19.36 7.61
C GLN A 62 3.96 -20.01 7.44
N SER A 63 3.00 -19.75 8.35
CA SER A 63 1.64 -20.27 8.24
C SER A 63 0.89 -19.75 7.01
N LEU A 64 1.14 -18.50 6.60
CA LEU A 64 0.57 -17.94 5.37
C LEU A 64 1.14 -18.65 4.14
N SER A 65 2.44 -18.95 4.16
CA SER A 65 3.11 -19.56 3.02
C SER A 65 2.76 -21.04 2.85
N SER A 66 2.65 -21.80 3.95
CA SER A 66 2.24 -23.21 3.92
C SER A 66 0.81 -23.38 3.41
N ASN A 67 -0.07 -22.42 3.72
CA ASN A 67 -1.47 -22.46 3.30
C ASN A 67 -1.66 -21.93 1.86
N GLY A 68 -0.81 -20.98 1.42
CA GLY A 68 -0.93 -20.34 0.11
C GLY A 68 -0.42 -21.17 -1.08
N ALA A 69 0.53 -22.09 -0.86
CA ALA A 69 1.14 -22.85 -1.95
C ALA A 69 0.20 -23.87 -2.63
N ALA A 70 -0.94 -24.21 -2.04
CA ALA A 70 -1.79 -25.31 -2.47
C ALA A 70 -3.08 -24.92 -3.20
N SER A 71 -3.45 -23.64 -3.29
CA SER A 71 -4.77 -23.27 -3.82
C SER A 71 -4.85 -21.85 -4.39
N ALA A 72 -5.49 -21.70 -5.56
CA ALA A 72 -5.91 -20.42 -6.13
C ALA A 72 -7.04 -19.72 -5.33
N SER A 73 -7.31 -20.17 -4.10
CA SER A 73 -8.32 -19.60 -3.20
C SER A 73 -7.81 -18.32 -2.53
N ALA A 74 -8.75 -17.54 -1.99
CA ALA A 74 -8.44 -16.30 -1.30
C ALA A 74 -7.46 -16.55 -0.13
N PRO A 75 -6.48 -15.67 0.09
CA PRO A 75 -5.57 -15.77 1.24
C PRO A 75 -6.35 -15.87 2.56
N PRO A 76 -5.85 -16.65 3.55
CA PRO A 76 -6.46 -16.67 4.87
C PRO A 76 -6.49 -15.25 5.46
N PRO A 77 -7.52 -14.91 6.26
CA PRO A 77 -7.67 -13.58 6.85
C PRO A 77 -6.43 -13.22 7.67
N VAL A 78 -5.93 -12.00 7.50
CA VAL A 78 -4.86 -11.45 8.34
C VAL A 78 -5.49 -11.07 9.68
N PRO A 79 -5.14 -11.76 10.79
CA PRO A 79 -5.66 -11.40 12.09
C PRO A 79 -5.07 -10.04 12.51
N ASP A 80 -5.87 -9.20 13.17
CA ASP A 80 -5.40 -7.88 13.62
C ASP A 80 -4.18 -7.99 14.54
N VAL A 81 -4.12 -9.05 15.35
CA VAL A 81 -2.99 -9.39 16.24
C VAL A 81 -1.66 -9.56 15.47
N ALA A 82 -1.69 -10.00 14.21
CA ALA A 82 -0.48 -10.11 13.40
C ALA A 82 0.02 -8.73 12.92
N VAL A 83 -0.89 -7.81 12.60
CA VAL A 83 -0.56 -6.43 12.25
C VAL A 83 0.03 -5.72 13.47
N GLU A 84 -0.60 -5.88 14.64
CA GLU A 84 -0.09 -5.36 15.92
C GLU A 84 1.27 -5.95 16.28
N GLY A 85 1.47 -7.25 16.11
CA GLY A 85 2.75 -7.92 16.35
C GLY A 85 3.87 -7.42 15.44
N LEU A 86 3.58 -7.18 14.16
CA LEU A 86 4.52 -6.55 13.22
C LEU A 86 4.85 -5.11 13.60
N ALA A 87 3.84 -4.32 13.99
CA ALA A 87 4.04 -2.94 14.43
C ALA A 87 4.89 -2.88 15.71
N ALA A 88 4.63 -3.75 16.69
CA ALA A 88 5.40 -3.85 17.93
C ALA A 88 6.86 -4.28 17.67
N LEU A 89 7.06 -5.27 16.79
CA LEU A 89 8.40 -5.68 16.37
C LEU A 89 9.14 -4.51 15.68
N ALA A 90 8.48 -3.80 14.78
CA ALA A 90 9.06 -2.66 14.06
C ALA A 90 9.45 -1.54 15.04
N ALA A 91 8.57 -1.18 15.97
CA ALA A 91 8.83 -0.15 16.99
C ALA A 91 10.07 -0.47 17.83
N ARG A 92 10.22 -1.72 18.28
CA ARG A 92 11.37 -2.18 19.07
C ARG A 92 12.66 -2.21 18.27
N LEU A 93 12.63 -2.73 17.05
CA LEU A 93 13.79 -2.72 16.15
C LEU A 93 14.22 -1.29 15.84
N HIS A 94 13.26 -0.38 15.64
CA HIS A 94 13.54 1.02 15.40
C HIS A 94 14.22 1.67 16.61
N GLY A 95 13.68 1.49 17.82
CA GLY A 95 14.32 1.97 19.05
C GLY A 95 15.74 1.43 19.22
N LEU A 96 15.96 0.15 18.92
CA LEU A 96 17.29 -0.45 18.93
C LEU A 96 18.22 0.19 17.89
N VAL A 97 17.76 0.42 16.66
CA VAL A 97 18.54 1.13 15.62
C VAL A 97 18.94 2.53 16.07
N LEU A 98 18.04 3.28 16.71
CA LEU A 98 18.36 4.61 17.22
C LEU A 98 19.39 4.58 18.34
N VAL A 99 19.25 3.67 19.31
CA VAL A 99 20.24 3.52 20.40
C VAL A 99 21.61 3.18 19.85
N VAL A 100 21.70 2.20 18.93
CA VAL A 100 22.97 1.78 18.34
C VAL A 100 23.56 2.86 17.43
N GLY A 101 22.71 3.69 16.81
CA GLY A 101 23.09 4.81 15.96
C GLY A 101 23.46 6.09 16.69
N THR A 102 23.42 6.12 18.04
CA THR A 102 23.84 7.30 18.82
C THR A 102 25.32 7.24 19.21
N PRO A 103 26.14 8.26 18.89
CA PRO A 103 27.56 8.26 19.25
C PRO A 103 27.76 8.37 20.76
N LEU A 104 28.62 7.49 21.29
CA LEU A 104 29.03 7.44 22.70
C LEU A 104 29.67 8.77 23.11
N GLY A 105 28.96 9.54 23.93
CA GLY A 105 29.38 10.88 24.38
C GLY A 105 28.25 11.90 24.41
N THR A 106 27.15 11.64 23.69
CA THR A 106 25.97 12.53 23.66
C THR A 106 24.83 12.11 24.59
N THR A 107 24.82 10.84 25.03
CA THR A 107 23.71 10.24 25.79
C THR A 107 23.70 10.59 27.28
N ALA A 108 24.82 11.07 27.85
CA ALA A 108 24.94 11.35 29.29
C ALA A 108 24.18 12.61 29.75
N ALA A 109 23.76 13.50 28.85
CA ALA A 109 23.10 14.77 29.21
C ALA A 109 21.58 14.81 29.01
N ALA A 110 20.98 13.83 28.33
CA ALA A 110 19.56 13.88 27.92
C ALA A 110 18.59 13.12 28.87
N GLY A 111 19.10 12.54 29.96
CA GLY A 111 18.40 11.52 30.75
C GLY A 111 17.23 11.97 31.64
N THR A 112 16.79 13.24 31.64
CA THR A 112 15.80 13.67 32.65
C THR A 112 14.67 14.62 32.20
N GLY A 113 14.46 14.93 30.91
CA GLY A 113 13.42 15.94 30.59
C GLY A 113 12.67 15.93 29.26
N ALA A 114 13.06 15.14 28.25
CA ALA A 114 12.54 15.39 26.88
C ALA A 114 11.32 14.54 26.47
N ALA A 115 10.83 13.62 27.29
CA ALA A 115 9.78 12.66 26.91
C ALA A 115 8.33 13.15 27.12
N ALA A 116 8.10 14.37 27.63
CA ALA A 116 6.75 14.81 28.05
C ALA A 116 6.19 16.08 27.38
N ALA A 117 6.83 16.62 26.34
CA ALA A 117 6.37 17.86 25.69
C ALA A 117 6.20 17.71 24.17
N ALA A 118 5.32 16.82 23.73
CA ALA A 118 4.85 16.72 22.34
C ALA A 118 3.39 17.21 22.24
N GLY A 119 3.12 18.42 22.73
CA GLY A 119 1.74 18.92 22.90
C GLY A 119 1.59 20.42 22.75
N SER A 120 2.25 21.05 21.78
CA SER A 120 1.83 22.30 21.10
C SER A 120 2.99 22.84 20.28
N GLN A 121 2.93 22.77 18.94
CA GLN A 121 3.85 23.51 18.07
C GLN A 121 3.11 24.68 17.41
N PRO A 122 3.69 25.90 17.40
CA PRO A 122 3.23 27.01 16.59
C PRO A 122 3.63 26.81 15.12
N ALA A 123 2.77 27.26 14.21
CA ALA A 123 2.96 27.15 12.76
C ALA A 123 4.05 28.11 12.27
N GLY A 124 5.25 27.59 12.01
CA GLY A 124 6.31 28.34 11.31
C GLY A 124 7.72 27.79 11.56
N GLY A 125 8.14 26.78 10.81
CA GLY A 125 9.51 26.23 10.97
C GLY A 125 9.86 25.07 10.04
N GLY A 126 10.01 25.31 8.73
CA GLY A 126 10.48 24.29 7.77
C GLY A 126 11.89 23.75 8.05
N GLY A 127 12.70 24.45 8.85
CA GLY A 127 14.07 24.01 9.19
C GLY A 127 14.15 22.83 10.16
N SER A 128 13.13 22.60 10.98
CA SER A 128 13.19 21.55 12.02
C SER A 128 13.03 20.14 11.46
N VAL A 129 12.22 19.96 10.42
CA VAL A 129 11.91 18.63 9.86
C VAL A 129 13.10 18.08 9.07
N ALA A 130 13.76 18.93 8.28
CA ALA A 130 14.95 18.55 7.52
C ALA A 130 16.11 18.14 8.45
N ALA A 131 16.31 18.86 9.57
CA ALA A 131 17.34 18.52 10.55
C ALA A 131 17.06 17.16 11.23
N ALA A 132 15.80 16.90 11.61
CA ALA A 132 15.39 15.63 12.21
C ALA A 132 15.56 14.45 11.24
N ALA A 133 15.17 14.61 9.97
CA ALA A 133 15.38 13.59 8.94
C ALA A 133 16.87 13.30 8.71
N THR A 134 17.71 14.35 8.69
CA THR A 134 19.17 14.19 8.56
C THR A 134 19.77 13.44 9.73
N ALA A 135 19.35 13.74 10.96
CA ALA A 135 19.82 13.06 12.16
C ALA A 135 19.39 11.58 12.18
N ALA A 136 18.14 11.28 11.80
CA ALA A 136 17.64 9.92 11.69
C ALA A 136 18.42 9.12 10.62
N ALA A 137 18.69 9.72 9.46
CA ALA A 137 19.50 9.09 8.43
C ALA A 137 20.92 8.77 8.92
N ALA A 138 21.57 9.72 9.62
CA ALA A 138 22.89 9.50 10.20
C ALA A 138 22.90 8.37 11.24
N ALA A 139 21.87 8.30 12.11
CA ALA A 139 21.71 7.23 13.08
C ALA A 139 21.53 5.87 12.40
N VAL A 140 20.71 5.80 11.33
CA VAL A 140 20.52 4.59 10.52
C VAL A 140 21.84 4.13 9.88
N SER A 141 22.60 5.05 9.27
CA SER A 141 23.88 4.71 8.64
C SER A 141 24.92 4.25 9.66
N LEU A 142 25.00 4.90 10.84
CA LEU A 142 25.90 4.47 11.91
C LEU A 142 25.50 3.10 12.46
N ALA A 143 24.21 2.88 12.72
CA ALA A 143 23.71 1.60 13.18
C ALA A 143 23.98 0.48 12.17
N ALA A 144 23.85 0.77 10.86
CA ALA A 144 24.20 -0.17 9.81
C ALA A 144 25.68 -0.57 9.88
N ALA A 145 26.59 0.41 10.00
CA ALA A 145 28.02 0.17 10.11
C ALA A 145 28.39 -0.63 11.38
N VAL A 146 27.79 -0.29 12.53
CA VAL A 146 28.06 -0.94 13.83
C VAL A 146 27.55 -2.38 13.87
N THR A 147 26.38 -2.63 13.27
CA THR A 147 25.75 -3.97 13.30
C THR A 147 26.14 -4.86 12.11
N MET A 148 26.94 -4.33 11.19
CA MET A 148 27.38 -5.05 10.00
C MET A 148 28.05 -6.37 10.39
N SER A 149 27.63 -7.46 9.77
CA SER A 149 28.10 -8.83 10.02
C SER A 149 27.75 -9.47 11.38
N LEU A 150 27.28 -8.68 12.37
CA LEU A 150 26.82 -9.16 13.68
C LEU A 150 25.38 -9.68 13.61
N VAL A 151 24.55 -9.02 12.79
CA VAL A 151 23.14 -9.36 12.59
C VAL A 151 23.00 -10.07 11.25
N ARG A 152 22.55 -11.33 11.27
CA ARG A 152 22.37 -12.15 10.04
C ARG A 152 20.97 -12.76 9.90
N PRO A 153 19.90 -11.95 9.99
CA PRO A 153 18.55 -12.43 9.79
C PRO A 153 18.37 -12.82 8.33
N GLN A 154 17.47 -13.75 8.11
CA GLN A 154 17.20 -14.29 6.79
C GLN A 154 15.78 -13.97 6.37
N TRP A 155 15.63 -13.48 5.14
CA TRP A 155 14.35 -13.16 4.53
C TRP A 155 14.28 -13.70 3.11
N SER A 156 13.11 -14.17 2.69
CA SER A 156 12.81 -14.32 1.27
C SER A 156 12.49 -12.96 0.64
N SER A 157 12.57 -12.90 -0.69
CA SER A 157 12.06 -11.77 -1.46
C SER A 157 10.76 -12.20 -2.17
N ALA A 158 9.65 -11.56 -1.83
CA ALA A 158 8.34 -11.80 -2.41
C ALA A 158 8.16 -11.13 -3.77
N LEU A 159 8.93 -10.06 -4.02
CA LEU A 159 8.92 -9.37 -5.32
C LEU A 159 9.80 -10.06 -6.37
N SER A 160 10.60 -11.05 -5.97
CA SER A 160 11.46 -11.82 -6.88
C SER A 160 10.66 -12.81 -7.72
N LYS A 161 11.08 -13.01 -8.97
CA LYS A 161 10.55 -14.08 -9.84
C LYS A 161 10.80 -15.49 -9.29
N LYS A 162 11.88 -15.67 -8.52
CA LYS A 162 12.24 -16.94 -7.90
C LYS A 162 11.83 -16.89 -6.42
N PRO A 163 10.67 -17.44 -6.04
CA PRO A 163 10.40 -17.66 -4.63
C PRO A 163 11.43 -18.68 -4.12
N GLN A 164 11.81 -18.60 -2.84
CA GLN A 164 12.48 -19.67 -2.06
C GLN A 164 13.98 -19.54 -1.75
N ARG A 165 14.74 -18.57 -2.26
CA ARG A 165 16.08 -18.34 -1.65
C ARG A 165 15.94 -17.41 -0.45
N MET A 166 16.27 -17.93 0.72
CA MET A 166 16.49 -17.11 1.92
C MET A 166 17.76 -16.28 1.71
N LEU A 167 17.60 -14.97 1.71
CA LEU A 167 18.66 -13.99 1.57
C LEU A 167 19.07 -13.52 2.96
N ARG A 168 20.38 -13.45 3.18
CA ARG A 168 20.93 -12.95 4.45
C ARG A 168 20.98 -11.43 4.38
N LEU A 169 20.55 -10.80 5.46
CA LEU A 169 20.77 -9.39 5.68
C LEU A 169 22.06 -9.21 6.49
N ASP A 170 22.70 -8.07 6.33
CA ASP A 170 24.01 -7.82 6.92
C ASP A 170 23.96 -6.90 8.14
N CYS A 171 22.85 -6.18 8.34
CA CYS A 171 22.73 -5.21 9.43
C CYS A 171 21.29 -5.08 9.95
N LEU A 172 21.16 -4.53 11.16
CA LEU A 172 19.88 -4.36 11.85
C LEU A 172 18.90 -3.43 11.09
N PRO A 173 19.34 -2.30 10.51
CA PRO A 173 18.41 -1.45 9.76
C PRO A 173 17.82 -2.09 8.50
N GLN A 174 18.52 -3.02 7.84
CA GLN A 174 17.94 -3.81 6.74
C GLN A 174 16.81 -4.70 7.25
N ASP A 175 17.00 -5.32 8.43
CA ASP A 175 15.96 -6.14 9.06
C ASP A 175 14.73 -5.31 9.43
N LEU A 176 14.95 -4.11 9.98
CA LEU A 176 13.88 -3.14 10.22
C LEU A 176 13.11 -2.78 8.94
N ALA A 177 13.82 -2.54 7.83
CA ALA A 177 13.18 -2.23 6.55
C ALA A 177 12.35 -3.41 6.01
N MET A 178 12.81 -4.65 6.19
CA MET A 178 12.02 -5.84 5.84
C MET A 178 10.77 -5.97 6.73
N VAL A 179 10.87 -5.71 8.04
CA VAL A 179 9.71 -5.75 8.95
C VAL A 179 8.68 -4.68 8.57
N TYR A 180 9.10 -3.45 8.24
CA TYR A 180 8.18 -2.43 7.73
C TYR A 180 7.57 -2.83 6.38
N SER A 181 8.32 -3.49 5.50
CA SER A 181 7.79 -3.98 4.23
C SER A 181 6.70 -5.04 4.44
N ALA A 182 6.90 -5.94 5.41
CA ALA A 182 5.90 -6.91 5.85
C ALA A 182 4.68 -6.25 6.52
N LEU A 183 4.90 -5.21 7.35
CA LEU A 183 3.81 -4.41 7.95
C LEU A 183 2.94 -3.74 6.88
N GLY A 184 3.55 -3.07 5.90
CA GLY A 184 2.84 -2.48 4.77
C GLY A 184 2.02 -3.51 3.99
N ALA A 185 2.58 -4.71 3.78
CA ALA A 185 1.91 -5.79 3.06
C ALA A 185 0.73 -6.37 3.87
N ALA A 186 0.88 -6.51 5.18
CA ALA A 186 -0.17 -6.99 6.10
C ALA A 186 -1.33 -5.99 6.18
N LEU A 187 -1.03 -4.69 6.30
CA LEU A 187 -2.04 -3.62 6.29
C LEU A 187 -2.83 -3.61 4.98
N ARG A 188 -2.14 -3.71 3.84
CA ARG A 188 -2.75 -3.79 2.51
C ARG A 188 -3.65 -5.02 2.38
N LEU A 189 -3.17 -6.21 2.73
CA LEU A 189 -3.95 -7.45 2.62
C LEU A 189 -5.19 -7.40 3.51
N SER A 190 -5.02 -6.99 4.77
CA SER A 190 -6.12 -6.81 5.73
C SER A 190 -7.17 -5.82 5.21
N ALA A 191 -6.76 -4.72 4.57
CA ALA A 191 -7.68 -3.77 3.96
C ALA A 191 -8.51 -4.40 2.82
N LEU A 192 -7.86 -5.16 1.93
CA LEU A 192 -8.52 -5.82 0.80
C LEU A 192 -9.49 -6.93 1.27
N GLN A 193 -9.17 -7.65 2.33
CA GLN A 193 -10.04 -8.69 2.91
C GLN A 193 -11.32 -8.12 3.50
N ARG A 194 -11.26 -6.93 4.14
CA ARG A 194 -12.46 -6.24 4.66
C ARG A 194 -13.45 -5.86 3.56
N CYS A 195 -12.97 -5.55 2.35
CA CYS A 195 -13.85 -5.34 1.18
C CYS A 195 -14.57 -6.62 0.76
N GLY A 196 -13.88 -7.77 0.81
CA GLY A 196 -14.39 -9.06 0.38
C GLY A 196 -15.61 -9.53 1.18
N GLY A 197 -15.56 -9.41 2.51
CA GLY A 197 -16.60 -9.93 3.41
C GLY A 197 -17.92 -9.15 3.39
N ALA A 198 -17.88 -7.84 3.10
CA ALA A 198 -19.08 -6.99 3.15
C ALA A 198 -20.11 -7.30 2.04
N GLY A 199 -19.73 -8.07 1.02
CA GLY A 199 -20.63 -8.47 -0.07
C GLY A 199 -21.48 -9.70 0.22
N GLU A 200 -21.08 -10.57 1.15
CA GLU A 200 -21.78 -11.84 1.44
C GLU A 200 -22.87 -11.70 2.52
N GLU A 201 -22.72 -10.78 3.47
CA GLU A 201 -23.69 -10.60 4.56
C GLU A 201 -24.94 -9.80 4.18
N ALA A 202 -24.98 -9.20 2.97
CA ALA A 202 -26.17 -8.50 2.52
C ALA A 202 -27.27 -9.51 2.13
N PRO A 203 -28.45 -9.52 2.79
CA PRO A 203 -29.54 -10.42 2.43
C PRO A 203 -29.93 -10.20 0.95
N PRO A 204 -30.26 -11.27 0.20
CA PRO A 204 -30.60 -11.16 -1.21
C PRO A 204 -31.79 -10.21 -1.35
N ALA A 205 -31.54 -9.02 -1.91
CA ALA A 205 -32.58 -8.06 -2.22
C ALA A 205 -33.51 -8.68 -3.27
N SER A 206 -34.62 -9.27 -2.81
CA SER A 206 -35.64 -9.86 -3.65
C SER A 206 -36.26 -8.81 -4.58
N ALA A 207 -36.16 -9.05 -5.89
CA ALA A 207 -37.22 -8.82 -6.88
C ALA A 207 -37.95 -7.46 -6.97
N ALA A 208 -37.36 -6.33 -6.57
CA ALA A 208 -38.05 -5.01 -6.67
C ALA A 208 -37.58 -4.10 -7.83
N ALA A 209 -36.53 -4.44 -8.57
CA ALA A 209 -35.94 -3.54 -9.58
C ALA A 209 -36.22 -3.94 -11.05
N ALA A 210 -37.34 -4.60 -11.33
CA ALA A 210 -37.75 -4.97 -12.69
C ALA A 210 -38.78 -4.00 -13.32
N ALA A 211 -39.15 -2.90 -12.67
CA ALA A 211 -40.15 -1.98 -13.20
C ALA A 211 -39.82 -0.51 -12.89
N ALA A 212 -38.92 0.10 -13.68
CA ALA A 212 -38.85 1.55 -13.84
C ALA A 212 -38.16 1.89 -15.16
N GLY A 213 -38.83 1.59 -16.26
CA GLY A 213 -38.63 2.30 -17.51
C GLY A 213 -39.58 3.51 -17.56
N GLY A 214 -39.07 4.67 -17.97
CA GLY A 214 -39.91 5.79 -18.42
C GLY A 214 -39.53 7.19 -17.92
N ALA A 215 -39.18 8.04 -18.88
CA ALA A 215 -39.32 9.51 -18.93
C ALA A 215 -38.37 10.44 -18.13
N SER A 216 -37.41 10.98 -18.89
CA SER A 216 -37.02 12.41 -19.04
C SER A 216 -37.66 13.48 -18.14
N GLU A 217 -36.82 14.30 -17.49
CA GLU A 217 -36.84 15.76 -17.70
C GLU A 217 -35.51 16.43 -17.30
N ALA A 218 -35.17 17.49 -18.01
CA ALA A 218 -33.89 18.19 -18.01
C ALA A 218 -33.74 19.16 -16.82
N ALA A 219 -32.52 19.29 -16.29
CA ALA A 219 -32.06 20.50 -15.63
C ALA A 219 -30.57 20.73 -15.92
N THR A 220 -30.28 21.95 -16.32
CA THR A 220 -29.05 22.48 -16.91
C THR A 220 -27.89 22.64 -15.90
N ALA A 221 -26.70 22.70 -16.47
CA ALA A 221 -25.41 22.78 -15.81
C ALA A 221 -25.13 24.12 -15.10
N ALA A 222 -24.32 24.06 -14.04
CA ALA A 222 -23.33 25.08 -13.72
C ALA A 222 -22.08 24.42 -13.11
N ALA A 223 -20.93 24.81 -13.64
CA ALA A 223 -19.62 24.23 -13.38
C ALA A 223 -18.84 24.95 -12.26
N ALA A 224 -17.83 24.22 -11.76
CA ALA A 224 -16.56 24.66 -11.18
C ALA A 224 -16.56 25.39 -9.82
N ALA A 225 -16.00 24.71 -8.81
CA ALA A 225 -14.94 25.27 -7.95
C ALA A 225 -14.14 24.15 -7.27
N ALA A 226 -12.82 24.29 -7.34
CA ALA A 226 -11.84 23.50 -6.63
C ALA A 226 -11.74 23.94 -5.15
N ALA A 227 -11.57 23.00 -4.22
CA ALA A 227 -10.94 23.25 -2.92
C ALA A 227 -10.50 21.93 -2.22
N ALA A 228 -9.43 22.08 -1.43
CA ALA A 228 -8.58 21.13 -0.70
C ALA A 228 -9.29 20.19 0.31
N PRO A 229 -8.59 19.20 0.91
CA PRO A 229 -9.18 18.34 1.93
C PRO A 229 -9.18 19.06 3.28
N GLN A 230 -10.34 19.35 3.83
CA GLN A 230 -10.49 19.69 5.25
C GLN A 230 -11.27 18.58 5.95
N ALA A 231 -10.55 17.90 6.84
CA ALA A 231 -11.12 17.22 7.98
C ALA A 231 -11.53 18.28 9.01
N ALA A 232 -12.83 18.52 9.15
CA ALA A 232 -13.48 19.03 10.36
C ALA A 232 -14.99 19.00 10.11
N VAL A 233 -15.68 18.12 10.82
CA VAL A 233 -17.15 18.07 10.85
C VAL A 233 -17.59 19.15 11.83
N ALA A 234 -18.07 20.29 11.32
CA ALA A 234 -18.91 21.21 12.07
C ALA A 234 -20.34 21.03 11.55
N GLU A 235 -21.23 20.68 12.46
CA GLU A 235 -22.66 20.58 12.24
C GLU A 235 -23.27 21.96 11.99
N GLU A 236 -23.89 22.14 10.82
CA GLU A 236 -24.99 23.10 10.67
C GLU A 236 -26.12 22.46 9.85
N GLY A 237 -27.14 22.02 10.59
CA GLY A 237 -28.54 22.42 10.38
C GLY A 237 -29.11 22.38 8.97
N GLY A 238 -29.25 21.20 8.38
CA GLY A 238 -30.06 20.99 7.17
C GLY A 238 -30.64 19.58 7.16
N GLY A 239 -31.87 19.43 7.67
CA GLY A 239 -32.59 18.16 7.88
C GLY A 239 -33.00 17.43 6.60
N GLY A 240 -32.04 17.07 5.76
CA GLY A 240 -32.20 16.03 4.76
C GLY A 240 -31.86 14.69 5.41
N GLY A 241 -32.87 13.84 5.65
CA GLY A 241 -32.70 12.52 6.26
C GLY A 241 -31.70 11.66 5.49
N ARG A 242 -30.42 11.73 5.88
CA ARG A 242 -29.39 10.83 5.38
C ARG A 242 -29.64 9.48 6.03
N SER A 243 -30.12 8.53 5.23
CA SER A 243 -30.13 7.11 5.61
C SER A 243 -28.74 6.72 6.13
N PRO A 244 -28.66 5.91 7.19
CA PRO A 244 -27.38 5.49 7.74
C PRO A 244 -26.52 4.83 6.66
N PRO A 245 -25.18 5.00 6.70
CA PRO A 245 -24.30 4.39 5.72
C PRO A 245 -24.48 2.87 5.76
N SER A 246 -24.64 2.26 4.58
CA SER A 246 -24.72 0.79 4.48
C SER A 246 -23.45 0.14 4.99
N GLY A 247 -23.52 -1.10 5.49
CA GLY A 247 -22.36 -1.86 5.95
C GLY A 247 -21.24 -1.93 4.90
N ALA A 248 -21.61 -2.08 3.61
CA ALA A 248 -20.67 -2.05 2.50
C ALA A 248 -19.91 -0.71 2.37
N GLN A 249 -20.57 0.42 2.62
CA GLN A 249 -19.92 1.72 2.58
C GLN A 249 -18.92 1.90 3.73
N VAL A 250 -19.27 1.41 4.93
CA VAL A 250 -18.37 1.42 6.09
C VAL A 250 -17.12 0.57 5.79
N ALA A 251 -17.30 -0.65 5.26
CA ALA A 251 -16.21 -1.54 4.88
C ALA A 251 -15.29 -0.94 3.82
N LEU A 252 -15.85 -0.34 2.76
CA LEU A 252 -15.06 0.35 1.72
C LEU A 252 -14.25 1.52 2.30
N THR A 253 -14.85 2.30 3.20
CA THR A 253 -14.16 3.44 3.84
C THR A 253 -13.00 2.95 4.72
N ALA A 254 -13.22 1.89 5.51
CA ALA A 254 -12.19 1.28 6.34
C ALA A 254 -11.05 0.68 5.51
N ALA A 255 -11.37 0.04 4.39
CA ALA A 255 -10.37 -0.50 3.47
C ALA A 255 -9.53 0.59 2.79
N VAL A 256 -10.16 1.68 2.33
CA VAL A 256 -9.43 2.84 1.79
C VAL A 256 -8.48 3.41 2.84
N ALA A 257 -8.92 3.57 4.10
CA ALA A 257 -8.05 4.02 5.18
C ALA A 257 -6.88 3.05 5.43
N GLY A 258 -7.12 1.74 5.41
CA GLY A 258 -6.06 0.73 5.54
C GLY A 258 -5.02 0.80 4.41
N LEU A 259 -5.46 1.01 3.17
CA LEU A 259 -4.57 1.17 2.01
C LEU A 259 -3.74 2.45 2.09
N ARG A 260 -4.31 3.55 2.59
CA ARG A 260 -3.58 4.81 2.81
C ARG A 260 -2.51 4.68 3.89
N ARG A 261 -2.80 3.95 4.98
CA ARG A 261 -1.79 3.60 6.00
C ARG A 261 -0.67 2.74 5.42
N ALA A 262 -1.00 1.71 4.65
CA ALA A 262 0.00 0.88 3.98
C ALA A 262 0.89 1.71 3.03
N ALA A 263 0.28 2.61 2.25
CA ALA A 263 1.00 3.53 1.38
C ALA A 263 1.96 4.44 2.18
N GLY A 264 1.54 4.95 3.34
CA GLY A 264 2.40 5.74 4.24
C GLY A 264 3.65 4.99 4.72
N VAL A 265 3.51 3.72 5.09
CA VAL A 265 4.65 2.87 5.48
C VAL A 265 5.63 2.72 4.31
N TYR A 266 5.13 2.47 3.10
CA TYR A 266 5.97 2.34 1.91
C TYR A 266 6.61 3.67 1.46
N GLU A 267 5.93 4.80 1.66
CA GLU A 267 6.49 6.13 1.43
C GLU A 267 7.67 6.39 2.36
N TYR A 268 7.50 6.13 3.66
CA TYR A 268 8.58 6.24 4.65
C TYR A 268 9.79 5.36 4.29
N LEU A 269 9.55 4.14 3.78
CA LEU A 269 10.61 3.27 3.28
C LEU A 269 11.32 3.86 2.06
N ALA A 270 10.55 4.32 1.06
CA ALA A 270 11.08 4.80 -0.21
C ALA A 270 11.87 6.11 -0.09
N GLU A 271 11.40 7.03 0.75
CA GLU A 271 11.92 8.40 0.84
C GLU A 271 12.81 8.62 2.09
N GLY A 272 12.68 7.79 3.11
CA GLY A 272 13.44 7.90 4.36
C GLY A 272 14.44 6.76 4.57
N LEU A 273 13.94 5.59 5.00
CA LEU A 273 14.79 4.53 5.54
C LEU A 273 15.74 3.91 4.49
N LEU A 274 15.25 3.55 3.30
CA LEU A 274 16.07 2.85 2.29
C LEU A 274 17.15 3.74 1.63
N PRO A 275 16.90 5.02 1.32
CA PRO A 275 17.95 5.94 0.89
C PRO A 275 19.08 6.08 1.93
N ALA A 276 18.74 6.20 3.22
CA ALA A 276 19.72 6.28 4.31
C ALA A 276 20.62 5.02 4.41
N LEU A 277 20.08 3.85 4.05
CA LEU A 277 20.84 2.60 3.98
C LEU A 277 21.79 2.54 2.79
N SER A 278 21.42 3.14 1.67
CA SER A 278 22.25 3.15 0.47
C SER A 278 23.53 3.99 0.64
N GLY A 279 23.50 5.00 1.51
CA GLY A 279 24.66 5.83 1.84
C GLY A 279 25.64 5.22 2.86
N ALA A 280 25.26 4.15 3.56
CA ALA A 280 26.06 3.57 4.65
C ALA A 280 27.23 2.67 4.18
N GLY A 281 27.69 2.87 2.94
CA GLY A 281 28.63 2.00 2.22
C GLY A 281 27.90 1.05 1.27
N GLU A 282 28.56 0.64 0.18
CA GLU A 282 28.06 -0.47 -0.66
C GLU A 282 27.94 -1.70 0.23
N VAL A 283 26.74 -1.93 0.79
CA VAL A 283 26.43 -3.13 1.56
C VAL A 283 26.46 -4.30 0.57
N GLY A 284 27.65 -4.85 0.38
CA GLY A 284 28.01 -6.09 -0.29
C GLY A 284 27.48 -6.26 -1.71
N GLY A 285 28.34 -6.63 -2.65
CA GLY A 285 27.94 -7.16 -3.97
C GLY A 285 27.17 -8.51 -3.92
N GLY A 286 26.41 -8.77 -2.86
CA GLY A 286 25.61 -9.97 -2.63
C GLY A 286 24.13 -9.78 -2.99
N ASP A 287 23.42 -10.92 -3.07
CA ASP A 287 21.99 -10.93 -3.33
C ASP A 287 21.21 -10.36 -2.13
N ARG A 288 20.65 -9.15 -2.29
CA ARG A 288 19.74 -8.52 -1.32
C ARG A 288 18.26 -8.66 -1.76
N PRO A 289 17.30 -8.77 -0.83
CA PRO A 289 15.88 -8.75 -1.20
C PRO A 289 15.51 -7.49 -1.98
N LEU A 290 14.61 -7.63 -2.96
CA LEU A 290 14.14 -6.51 -3.77
C LEU A 290 13.37 -5.47 -2.95
N GLU A 291 12.78 -5.88 -1.84
CA GLU A 291 12.09 -5.05 -0.87
C GLU A 291 13.01 -3.96 -0.26
N LEU A 292 14.33 -4.17 -0.29
CA LEU A 292 15.32 -3.20 0.17
C LEU A 292 15.68 -2.14 -0.90
N LEU A 293 14.99 -2.12 -2.03
CA LEU A 293 15.18 -1.11 -3.07
C LEU A 293 14.14 0.01 -2.92
N PRO A 294 14.53 1.29 -2.93
CA PRO A 294 13.57 2.41 -2.89
C PRO A 294 12.51 2.32 -4.00
N ALA A 295 12.89 1.83 -5.19
CA ALA A 295 11.96 1.63 -6.31
C ALA A 295 10.86 0.59 -6.00
N ALA A 296 11.18 -0.46 -5.25
CA ALA A 296 10.19 -1.46 -4.82
C ALA A 296 9.19 -0.85 -3.84
N ALA A 297 9.68 -0.13 -2.82
CA ALA A 297 8.82 0.57 -1.87
C ALA A 297 7.92 1.59 -2.59
N ARG A 298 8.46 2.37 -3.54
CA ARG A 298 7.67 3.31 -4.35
C ARG A 298 6.61 2.61 -5.20
N ALA A 299 6.93 1.48 -5.82
CA ALA A 299 5.97 0.69 -6.58
C ALA A 299 4.80 0.21 -5.71
N MET A 300 5.11 -0.29 -4.50
CA MET A 300 4.11 -0.75 -3.54
C MET A 300 3.27 0.39 -2.96
N GLN A 301 3.87 1.55 -2.68
CA GLN A 301 3.16 2.78 -2.29
C GLN A 301 2.10 3.15 -3.34
N LEU A 302 2.52 3.29 -4.61
CA LEU A 302 1.64 3.68 -5.70
C LEU A 302 0.55 2.64 -5.97
N LEU A 303 0.87 1.36 -5.82
CA LEU A 303 -0.10 0.27 -5.91
C LEU A 303 -1.20 0.39 -4.83
N CYS A 304 -0.82 0.62 -3.57
CA CYS A 304 -1.78 0.82 -2.48
C CYS A 304 -2.72 2.00 -2.76
N LEU A 305 -2.18 3.12 -3.26
CA LEU A 305 -2.97 4.30 -3.62
C LEU A 305 -3.89 4.01 -4.81
N ALA A 306 -3.40 3.33 -5.85
CA ALA A 306 -4.21 2.98 -7.01
C ALA A 306 -5.41 2.10 -6.62
N GLU A 307 -5.19 1.11 -5.75
CA GLU A 307 -6.24 0.26 -5.19
C GLU A 307 -7.23 1.05 -4.33
N GLY A 308 -6.74 1.95 -3.47
CA GLY A 308 -7.59 2.82 -2.67
C GLY A 308 -8.47 3.74 -3.55
N GLN A 309 -7.89 4.31 -4.60
CA GLN A 309 -8.61 5.13 -5.58
C GLN A 309 -9.68 4.32 -6.32
N ALA A 310 -9.40 3.05 -6.65
CA ALA A 310 -10.37 2.16 -7.29
C ALA A 310 -11.56 1.82 -6.37
N LEU A 311 -11.33 1.63 -5.07
CA LEU A 311 -12.42 1.50 -4.10
C LEU A 311 -13.25 2.78 -3.99
N VAL A 312 -12.63 3.96 -4.05
CA VAL A 312 -13.35 5.25 -4.10
C VAL A 312 -14.20 5.36 -5.36
N ALA A 313 -13.67 5.00 -6.52
CA ALA A 313 -14.41 5.01 -7.79
C ALA A 313 -15.65 4.10 -7.73
N ALA A 314 -15.50 2.93 -7.11
CA ALA A 314 -16.61 2.01 -6.94
C ALA A 314 -17.66 2.48 -5.94
N ALA A 315 -17.24 3.08 -4.83
CA ALA A 315 -18.15 3.70 -3.88
C ALA A 315 -18.95 4.83 -4.54
N ALA A 316 -18.31 5.61 -5.43
CA ALA A 316 -18.98 6.64 -6.22
C ALA A 316 -20.02 6.04 -7.18
N ALA A 317 -19.69 4.95 -7.88
CA ALA A 317 -20.62 4.24 -8.75
C ALA A 317 -21.82 3.66 -7.97
N ALA A 318 -21.58 3.05 -6.81
CA ALA A 318 -22.63 2.51 -5.95
C ALA A 318 -23.59 3.59 -5.40
N ARG A 319 -23.10 4.83 -5.25
CA ARG A 319 -23.91 6.00 -4.89
C ARG A 319 -24.63 6.64 -6.07
N GLY A 320 -24.52 6.09 -7.29
CA GLY A 320 -25.14 6.64 -8.49
C GLY A 320 -24.55 8.00 -8.90
N MET A 321 -23.27 8.25 -8.62
CA MET A 321 -22.61 9.49 -9.05
C MET A 321 -22.62 9.61 -10.58
N SER A 322 -22.54 10.83 -11.10
CA SER A 322 -22.60 11.08 -12.54
C SER A 322 -21.48 10.36 -13.32
N PRO A 323 -21.71 9.97 -14.58
CA PRO A 323 -20.69 9.39 -15.45
C PRO A 323 -19.40 10.23 -15.51
N GLY A 324 -19.51 11.57 -15.58
CA GLY A 324 -18.37 12.50 -15.52
C GLY A 324 -17.50 12.36 -14.27
N THR A 325 -18.15 12.21 -13.11
CA THR A 325 -17.44 11.99 -11.84
C THR A 325 -16.75 10.63 -11.84
N GLN A 326 -17.45 9.57 -12.27
CA GLN A 326 -16.89 8.22 -12.34
C GLN A 326 -15.72 8.14 -13.33
N ARG A 327 -15.83 8.80 -14.49
CA ARG A 327 -14.76 8.95 -15.49
C ARG A 327 -13.51 9.55 -14.86
N ALA A 328 -13.64 10.71 -14.21
CA ALA A 328 -12.51 11.39 -13.58
C ALA A 328 -11.84 10.52 -12.51
N LEU A 329 -12.62 9.78 -11.70
CA LEU A 329 -12.08 8.87 -10.69
C LEU A 329 -11.34 7.68 -11.30
N HIS A 330 -11.87 7.06 -12.35
CA HIS A 330 -11.21 5.97 -13.07
C HIS A 330 -9.97 6.43 -13.85
N ALA A 331 -9.99 7.63 -14.43
CA ALA A 331 -8.81 8.26 -14.99
C ALA A 331 -7.72 8.48 -13.92
N GLY A 332 -8.11 8.88 -12.71
CA GLY A 332 -7.22 8.94 -11.53
C GLY A 332 -6.63 7.58 -11.17
N CYS A 333 -7.45 6.50 -11.13
CA CYS A 333 -6.95 5.12 -10.93
C CYS A 333 -5.89 4.76 -11.98
N ALA A 334 -6.20 4.97 -13.27
CA ALA A 334 -5.32 4.63 -14.37
C ALA A 334 -3.99 5.39 -14.32
N ALA A 335 -4.01 6.66 -13.92
CA ALA A 335 -2.80 7.46 -13.73
C ALA A 335 -1.90 6.87 -12.63
N LEU A 336 -2.47 6.50 -11.47
CA LEU A 336 -1.72 5.87 -10.38
C LEU A 336 -1.16 4.50 -10.78
N PHE A 337 -1.93 3.65 -11.46
CA PHE A 337 -1.42 2.36 -11.95
C PHE A 337 -0.32 2.52 -13.01
N ARG A 338 -0.39 3.53 -13.88
CA ARG A 338 0.71 3.85 -14.82
C ARG A 338 1.97 4.28 -14.09
N GLN A 339 1.85 5.11 -13.06
CA GLN A 339 2.98 5.47 -12.20
C GLN A 339 3.56 4.24 -11.48
N ALA A 340 2.71 3.36 -10.95
CA ALA A 340 3.14 2.10 -10.34
C ALA A 340 3.86 1.21 -11.36
N SER A 341 3.37 1.12 -12.60
CA SER A 341 4.01 0.36 -13.67
C SER A 341 5.41 0.90 -14.00
N ALA A 342 5.56 2.23 -14.09
CA ALA A 342 6.86 2.87 -14.28
C ALA A 342 7.81 2.59 -13.10
N ALA A 343 7.31 2.60 -11.86
CA ALA A 343 8.11 2.25 -10.68
C ALA A 343 8.54 0.76 -10.69
N VAL A 344 7.69 -0.16 -11.18
CA VAL A 344 8.06 -1.57 -11.37
C VAL A 344 9.13 -1.72 -12.47
N GLN A 345 9.07 -0.93 -13.54
CA GLN A 345 10.13 -0.91 -14.56
C GLN A 345 11.45 -0.38 -13.99
N ALA A 346 11.41 0.70 -13.20
CA ALA A 346 12.57 1.23 -12.49
C ALA A 346 13.16 0.20 -11.51
N LEU A 347 12.30 -0.56 -10.82
CA LEU A 347 12.71 -1.69 -9.99
C LEU A 347 13.48 -2.73 -10.83
N GLY A 348 13.01 -3.07 -12.03
CA GLY A 348 13.72 -3.96 -12.94
C GLY A 348 15.12 -3.47 -13.33
N GLY A 349 15.29 -2.15 -13.53
CA GLY A 349 16.60 -1.55 -13.81
C GLY A 349 17.53 -1.49 -12.60
N ALA A 350 16.98 -1.41 -11.38
CA ALA A 350 17.73 -1.35 -10.13
C ALA A 350 17.98 -2.74 -9.49
N ALA A 351 17.29 -3.77 -9.96
CA ALA A 351 17.38 -5.12 -9.43
C ALA A 351 18.77 -5.73 -9.70
N PRO A 352 19.36 -6.45 -8.74
CA PRO A 352 20.59 -7.18 -8.99
C PRO A 352 20.34 -8.29 -10.01
N GLY A 353 21.32 -8.56 -10.88
CA GLY A 353 21.16 -9.49 -12.02
C GLY A 353 20.74 -10.92 -11.62
N GLY A 354 21.04 -11.35 -10.39
CA GLY A 354 20.64 -12.66 -9.85
C GLY A 354 19.18 -12.75 -9.37
N LEU A 355 18.50 -11.61 -9.20
CA LEU A 355 17.18 -11.53 -8.57
C LEU A 355 16.23 -10.59 -9.35
N PRO A 356 15.78 -10.98 -10.55
CA PRO A 356 14.86 -10.15 -11.33
C PRO A 356 13.49 -10.03 -10.64
N PRO A 357 12.78 -8.89 -10.80
CA PRO A 357 11.44 -8.73 -10.26
C PRO A 357 10.44 -9.70 -10.93
N SER A 358 9.33 -9.94 -10.24
CA SER A 358 8.23 -10.77 -10.73
C SER A 358 7.59 -10.17 -11.97
N ASP A 359 7.64 -10.91 -13.08
CA ASP A 359 6.93 -10.53 -14.32
C ASP A 359 5.42 -10.42 -14.07
N ARG A 360 4.88 -11.18 -13.11
CA ARG A 360 3.46 -11.17 -12.75
C ARG A 360 3.04 -9.80 -12.20
N LEU A 361 3.85 -9.20 -11.33
CA LEU A 361 3.57 -7.87 -10.78
C LEU A 361 3.41 -6.83 -11.90
N GLY A 362 4.38 -6.78 -12.83
CA GLY A 362 4.34 -5.84 -13.96
C GLY A 362 3.11 -6.02 -14.85
N ARG A 363 2.76 -7.29 -15.17
CA ARG A 363 1.56 -7.60 -15.96
C ARG A 363 0.27 -7.19 -15.26
N LEU A 364 0.11 -7.53 -13.98
CA LEU A 364 -1.12 -7.22 -13.24
C LEU A 364 -1.34 -5.73 -13.05
N VAL A 365 -0.27 -4.97 -12.75
CA VAL A 365 -0.34 -3.50 -12.67
C VAL A 365 -0.71 -2.91 -14.05
N GLY A 366 -0.14 -3.43 -15.13
CA GLY A 366 -0.49 -3.04 -16.50
C GLY A 366 -1.95 -3.36 -16.86
N SER A 367 -2.43 -4.56 -16.54
CA SER A 367 -3.83 -4.96 -16.73
C SER A 367 -4.80 -4.09 -15.94
N ALA A 368 -4.45 -3.74 -14.69
CA ALA A 368 -5.25 -2.83 -13.87
C ALA A 368 -5.34 -1.43 -14.49
N ALA A 369 -4.22 -0.89 -14.98
CA ALA A 369 -4.19 0.39 -15.70
C ALA A 369 -5.10 0.35 -16.93
N ALA A 370 -5.00 -0.70 -17.74
CA ALA A 370 -5.81 -0.87 -18.95
C ALA A 370 -7.31 -0.98 -18.61
N LEU A 371 -7.68 -1.78 -17.62
CA LEU A 371 -9.06 -1.94 -17.16
C LEU A 371 -9.67 -0.59 -16.71
N HIS A 372 -8.95 0.16 -15.87
CA HIS A 372 -9.47 1.45 -15.40
C HIS A 372 -9.50 2.52 -16.49
N THR A 373 -8.58 2.48 -17.44
CA THR A 373 -8.65 3.33 -18.64
C THR A 373 -9.89 2.98 -19.47
N ALA A 374 -10.19 1.70 -19.66
CA ALA A 374 -11.40 1.26 -20.37
C ALA A 374 -12.68 1.71 -19.65
N ARG A 375 -12.75 1.58 -18.32
CA ARG A 375 -13.87 2.05 -17.51
C ARG A 375 -14.07 3.56 -17.62
N ALA A 376 -12.99 4.35 -17.69
CA ALA A 376 -13.07 5.78 -17.94
C ALA A 376 -13.69 6.06 -19.33
N HIS A 377 -13.27 5.34 -20.38
CA HIS A 377 -13.89 5.45 -21.71
C HIS A 377 -15.35 5.02 -21.74
N LEU A 378 -15.76 4.00 -20.98
CA LEU A 378 -17.17 3.61 -20.86
C LEU A 378 -18.01 4.71 -20.20
N CYS A 379 -17.47 5.38 -19.18
CA CYS A 379 -18.14 6.52 -18.56
C CYS A 379 -18.24 7.69 -19.55
N LEU A 380 -17.17 7.98 -20.29
CA LEU A 380 -17.16 8.99 -21.35
C LEU A 380 -18.19 8.69 -22.43
N ALA A 381 -18.29 7.44 -22.89
CA ALA A 381 -19.27 7.02 -23.89
C ALA A 381 -20.70 7.28 -23.41
N ARG A 382 -21.00 7.05 -22.12
CA ARG A 382 -22.30 7.37 -21.52
C ARG A 382 -22.56 8.88 -21.45
N GLU A 383 -21.54 9.70 -21.12
CA GLU A 383 -21.66 11.17 -21.15
C GLU A 383 -22.02 11.65 -22.56
N ARG A 384 -21.26 11.19 -23.56
CA ARG A 384 -21.44 11.54 -24.97
C ARG A 384 -22.76 11.04 -25.53
N GLN A 385 -23.20 9.84 -25.14
CA GLN A 385 -24.53 9.33 -25.48
C GLN A 385 -25.62 10.24 -24.94
N GLY A 386 -25.54 10.65 -23.67
CA GLY A 386 -26.51 11.57 -23.06
C GLY A 386 -26.52 12.95 -23.71
N ALA A 387 -25.38 13.40 -24.22
CA ALA A 387 -25.24 14.64 -25.00
C ALA A 387 -25.64 14.50 -26.48
N MET A 388 -26.08 13.31 -26.92
CA MET A 388 -26.36 12.98 -28.33
C MET A 388 -25.16 13.16 -29.27
N GLU A 389 -23.94 13.10 -28.74
CA GLU A 389 -22.67 13.10 -29.48
C GLU A 389 -22.27 11.66 -29.81
N LEU A 390 -23.13 10.96 -30.56
CA LEU A 390 -23.06 9.51 -30.78
C LEU A 390 -21.80 9.07 -31.55
N GLY A 391 -21.24 9.94 -32.41
CA GLY A 391 -19.95 9.66 -33.07
C GLY A 391 -18.80 9.52 -32.08
N GLU A 392 -18.73 10.41 -31.07
CA GLU A 392 -17.71 10.33 -30.02
C GLU A 392 -17.97 9.17 -29.06
N ALA A 393 -19.24 8.88 -28.76
CA ALA A 393 -19.62 7.76 -27.90
C ALA A 393 -19.23 6.40 -28.51
N GLU A 394 -19.41 6.21 -29.83
CA GLU A 394 -19.01 4.98 -30.52
C GLU A 394 -17.48 4.81 -30.48
N ALA A 395 -16.72 5.87 -30.81
CA ALA A 395 -15.27 5.86 -30.76
C ALA A 395 -14.72 5.57 -29.35
N ALA A 396 -15.35 6.12 -28.31
CA ALA A 396 -15.00 5.82 -26.92
C ALA A 396 -15.26 4.34 -26.56
N CYS A 397 -16.37 3.75 -27.03
CA CYS A 397 -16.64 2.32 -26.84
C CYS A 397 -15.62 1.42 -27.56
N GLU A 398 -15.22 1.78 -28.78
CA GLU A 398 -14.20 1.02 -29.52
C GLU A 398 -12.86 1.01 -28.78
N GLU A 399 -12.45 2.15 -28.23
CA GLU A 399 -11.22 2.26 -27.45
C GLU A 399 -11.31 1.49 -26.13
N ALA A 400 -12.46 1.58 -25.43
CA ALA A 400 -12.71 0.78 -24.23
C ALA A 400 -12.57 -0.72 -24.51
N ARG A 401 -13.10 -1.22 -25.63
CA ARG A 401 -12.97 -2.63 -26.02
C ARG A 401 -11.51 -3.05 -26.22
N LYS A 402 -10.72 -2.27 -26.95
CA LYS A 402 -9.28 -2.55 -27.16
C LYS A 402 -8.52 -2.66 -25.83
N LEU A 403 -8.83 -1.76 -24.89
CA LEU A 403 -8.22 -1.71 -23.57
C LEU A 403 -8.65 -2.89 -22.68
N LEU A 404 -9.92 -3.31 -22.74
CA LEU A 404 -10.39 -4.52 -22.06
C LEU A 404 -9.70 -5.77 -22.61
N ASP A 405 -9.53 -5.87 -23.93
CA ASP A 405 -8.79 -6.97 -24.54
C ASP A 405 -7.31 -6.97 -24.11
N ALA A 406 -6.69 -5.79 -23.98
CA ALA A 406 -5.34 -5.65 -23.46
C ALA A 406 -5.24 -6.08 -21.98
N ALA A 407 -6.21 -5.70 -21.15
CA ALA A 407 -6.27 -6.12 -19.75
C ALA A 407 -6.40 -7.65 -19.64
N ALA A 408 -7.27 -8.26 -20.44
CA ALA A 408 -7.48 -9.71 -20.49
C ALA A 408 -6.21 -10.46 -20.92
N ARG A 409 -5.47 -9.94 -21.90
CA ARG A 409 -4.20 -10.54 -22.37
C ARG A 409 -3.09 -10.52 -21.31
N GLY A 410 -3.12 -9.56 -20.38
CA GLY A 410 -2.13 -9.49 -19.31
C GLY A 410 -2.35 -10.51 -18.18
N LEU A 411 -3.54 -11.10 -18.08
CA LEU A 411 -3.86 -12.12 -17.08
C LEU A 411 -3.42 -13.52 -17.55
N ASP A 412 -2.86 -14.30 -16.63
CA ASP A 412 -2.58 -15.72 -16.81
C ASP A 412 -3.77 -16.55 -16.35
N ARG A 413 -4.51 -17.14 -17.30
CA ARG A 413 -5.72 -17.94 -17.04
C ARG A 413 -5.49 -19.13 -16.11
N ARG A 414 -4.26 -19.61 -15.95
CA ARG A 414 -3.93 -20.76 -15.08
C ARG A 414 -3.55 -20.32 -13.67
N ALA A 415 -2.89 -19.18 -13.53
CA ALA A 415 -2.31 -18.72 -12.26
C ALA A 415 -3.15 -17.64 -11.56
N ASP A 416 -3.92 -16.86 -12.31
CA ASP A 416 -4.74 -15.78 -11.77
C ASP A 416 -6.16 -16.27 -11.42
N PRO A 417 -6.80 -15.68 -10.39
CA PRO A 417 -8.18 -16.02 -10.02
C PRO A 417 -9.16 -15.88 -11.19
N ALA A 418 -10.00 -16.89 -11.42
CA ALA A 418 -11.01 -16.88 -12.50
C ALA A 418 -11.94 -15.66 -12.44
N ALA A 419 -12.28 -15.20 -11.23
CA ALA A 419 -13.10 -14.03 -10.99
C ALA A 419 -12.56 -12.74 -11.66
N TRP A 420 -11.25 -12.64 -11.87
CA TRP A 420 -10.64 -11.49 -12.55
C TRP A 420 -10.94 -11.49 -14.05
N MET A 421 -10.91 -12.65 -14.68
CA MET A 421 -11.30 -12.81 -16.09
C MET A 421 -12.81 -12.62 -16.26
N GLU A 422 -13.62 -13.17 -15.35
CA GLU A 422 -15.09 -12.98 -15.35
C GLU A 422 -15.47 -11.50 -15.25
N LEU A 423 -14.74 -10.72 -14.44
CA LEU A 423 -14.92 -9.28 -14.38
C LEU A 423 -14.70 -8.62 -15.75
N ILE A 424 -13.56 -8.88 -16.38
CA ILE A 424 -13.23 -8.26 -17.67
C ILE A 424 -14.27 -8.65 -18.71
N GLN A 425 -14.72 -9.90 -18.71
CA GLN A 425 -15.78 -10.38 -19.60
C GLN A 425 -17.12 -9.68 -19.34
N ALA A 426 -17.49 -9.44 -18.08
CA ALA A 426 -18.68 -8.68 -17.74
C ALA A 426 -18.60 -7.23 -18.24
N GLU A 427 -17.44 -6.58 -18.12
CA GLU A 427 -17.18 -5.24 -18.66
C GLU A 427 -17.20 -5.24 -20.20
N GLN A 428 -16.64 -6.27 -20.85
CA GLN A 428 -16.70 -6.45 -22.31
C GLN A 428 -18.15 -6.59 -22.80
N ALA A 429 -18.97 -7.38 -22.09
CA ALA A 429 -20.39 -7.52 -22.40
C ALA A 429 -21.15 -6.19 -22.24
N SER A 430 -20.89 -5.44 -21.15
CA SER A 430 -21.46 -4.11 -20.96
C SER A 430 -21.01 -3.12 -22.06
N CYS A 431 -19.75 -3.19 -22.47
CA CYS A 431 -19.19 -2.37 -23.55
C CYS A 431 -19.87 -2.68 -24.88
N ALA A 432 -20.04 -3.97 -25.21
CA ALA A 432 -20.68 -4.41 -26.45
C ALA A 432 -22.15 -3.98 -26.52
N ALA A 433 -22.88 -4.08 -25.40
CA ALA A 433 -24.27 -3.63 -25.32
C ALA A 433 -24.37 -2.11 -25.58
N LEU A 434 -23.56 -1.30 -24.88
CA LEU A 434 -23.53 0.16 -25.06
C LEU A 434 -23.15 0.55 -26.49
N HIS A 435 -22.09 -0.06 -27.04
CA HIS A 435 -21.64 0.16 -28.41
C HIS A 435 -22.75 -0.12 -29.42
N SER A 436 -23.46 -1.26 -29.29
CA SER A 436 -24.54 -1.63 -30.20
C SER A 436 -25.72 -0.65 -30.18
N ALA A 437 -26.03 -0.08 -29.00
CA ALA A 437 -27.08 0.92 -28.86
C ALA A 437 -26.67 2.24 -29.50
N VAL A 438 -25.49 2.76 -29.14
CA VAL A 438 -24.93 4.01 -29.69
C VAL A 438 -24.80 3.94 -31.21
N GLN A 439 -24.29 2.83 -31.74
CA GLN A 439 -24.11 2.65 -33.18
C GLN A 439 -25.45 2.63 -33.92
N ARG A 440 -26.46 1.95 -33.36
CA ARG A 440 -27.82 1.93 -33.94
C ARG A 440 -28.41 3.33 -33.99
N ASP A 441 -28.33 4.07 -32.90
CA ASP A 441 -28.86 5.43 -32.81
C ASP A 441 -28.07 6.39 -33.71
N ARG A 442 -26.75 6.21 -33.83
CA ARG A 442 -25.93 7.02 -34.75
C ARG A 442 -26.32 6.78 -36.19
N LEU A 443 -26.46 5.53 -36.61
CA LEU A 443 -26.77 5.18 -38.00
C LEU A 443 -28.23 5.42 -38.38
N ALA A 444 -29.16 5.40 -37.43
CA ALA A 444 -30.58 5.59 -37.69
C ALA A 444 -31.06 7.02 -37.48
N ILE A 445 -30.44 7.78 -36.58
CA ILE A 445 -30.95 9.08 -36.11
C ILE A 445 -30.02 10.24 -36.47
N THR A 446 -28.74 10.19 -36.04
CA THR A 446 -27.88 11.39 -36.09
C THR A 446 -26.94 11.47 -37.27
N PHE A 447 -26.60 10.32 -37.88
CA PHE A 447 -25.63 10.19 -38.98
C PHE A 447 -24.28 10.88 -38.73
N GLN A 448 -23.88 11.01 -37.46
CA GLN A 448 -22.63 11.69 -37.12
C GLN A 448 -21.41 10.93 -37.64
N PRO A 449 -20.37 11.63 -38.11
CA PRO A 449 -19.11 11.01 -38.50
C PRO A 449 -18.37 10.48 -37.25
N LEU A 450 -17.59 9.43 -37.44
CA LEU A 450 -16.68 8.95 -36.40
C LEU A 450 -15.43 9.85 -36.35
N PRO A 451 -14.99 10.28 -35.15
CA PRO A 451 -13.76 11.05 -35.02
C PRO A 451 -12.54 10.19 -35.39
N LYS A 452 -11.50 10.83 -35.95
CA LYS A 452 -10.25 10.13 -36.34
C LYS A 452 -9.48 9.58 -35.13
N GLN A 453 -9.63 10.22 -33.98
CA GLN A 453 -8.99 9.84 -32.74
C GLN A 453 -10.07 9.70 -31.66
N PRO A 454 -9.96 8.70 -30.77
CA PRO A 454 -10.91 8.57 -29.68
C PRO A 454 -10.78 9.77 -28.74
N PRO A 455 -11.89 10.23 -28.13
CA PRO A 455 -11.85 11.32 -27.19
C PRO A 455 -11.05 10.93 -25.94
N ASP A 456 -10.29 11.87 -25.36
CA ASP A 456 -9.43 11.60 -24.21
C ASP A 456 -10.23 11.41 -22.92
N ALA A 457 -10.40 10.15 -22.51
CA ALA A 457 -11.05 9.83 -21.24
C ALA A 457 -10.21 10.19 -20.01
N ALA A 458 -8.91 10.43 -20.17
CA ALA A 458 -8.01 10.83 -19.11
C ALA A 458 -8.03 12.35 -18.86
N ALA A 459 -8.78 13.13 -19.63
CA ALA A 459 -8.94 14.56 -19.41
C ALA A 459 -9.53 14.82 -18.01
N SER A 460 -8.79 15.58 -17.18
CA SER A 460 -9.13 15.92 -15.78
C SER A 460 -9.20 14.71 -14.83
N PRO A 461 -8.08 13.99 -14.60
CA PRO A 461 -8.06 12.89 -13.66
C PRO A 461 -8.24 13.40 -12.22
N ALA A 462 -9.10 12.75 -11.44
CA ALA A 462 -9.36 13.11 -10.05
C ALA A 462 -8.77 12.04 -9.10
N VAL A 463 -7.67 12.36 -8.44
CA VAL A 463 -7.10 11.51 -7.37
C VAL A 463 -7.62 12.00 -6.02
N ARG A 464 -8.21 11.09 -5.23
CA ARG A 464 -8.89 11.37 -3.95
C ARG A 464 -8.23 10.68 -2.76
N VAL A 465 -7.13 9.97 -3.00
CA VAL A 465 -6.38 9.26 -1.98
C VAL A 465 -4.97 9.81 -1.92
N ALA A 466 -4.42 9.84 -0.72
CA ALA A 466 -3.06 10.24 -0.42
C ALA A 466 -2.52 9.29 0.66
N PRO A 467 -1.20 9.05 0.70
CA PRO A 467 -0.61 8.27 1.78
C PRO A 467 -0.89 8.95 3.11
N ASP A 468 -1.15 8.16 4.14
CA ASP A 468 -1.21 8.70 5.50
C ASP A 468 0.22 8.98 5.97
N SER A 469 0.42 10.09 6.68
CA SER A 469 1.74 10.39 7.26
C SER A 469 2.10 9.27 8.25
N PHE A 470 3.10 8.48 7.89
CA PHE A 470 3.62 7.44 8.75
C PHE A 470 4.80 7.98 9.54
N GLN A 471 4.62 8.10 10.85
CA GLN A 471 5.68 8.41 11.79
C GLN A 471 5.94 7.17 12.62
N PRO A 472 7.12 6.55 12.52
CA PRO A 472 7.44 5.41 13.36
C PRO A 472 7.50 5.87 14.82
N GLU A 473 6.86 5.11 15.71
CA GLU A 473 6.94 5.31 17.16
C GLU A 473 7.97 4.33 17.74
N PRO A 474 9.26 4.70 17.82
CA PRO A 474 10.29 3.81 18.31
C PRO A 474 10.07 3.49 19.80
N LEU A 475 10.09 2.20 20.14
CA LEU A 475 10.10 1.76 21.53
C LEU A 475 11.54 1.66 22.00
N MET A 476 11.99 2.66 22.76
CA MET A 476 13.35 2.72 23.26
C MET A 476 13.62 1.58 24.26
N PRO A 477 14.78 0.92 24.17
CA PRO A 477 15.23 0.01 25.21
C PRO A 477 15.23 0.70 26.58
N PRO A 478 14.76 0.03 27.65
CA PRO A 478 14.84 0.58 28.99
C PRO A 478 16.30 0.81 29.37
N ALA A 479 16.58 1.95 30.02
CA ALA A 479 17.92 2.27 30.49
C ALA A 479 18.45 1.14 31.40
N PRO A 480 19.75 0.81 31.31
CA PRO A 480 20.36 -0.12 32.25
C PRO A 480 20.16 0.40 33.68
N PRO A 481 20.00 -0.48 34.69
CA PRO A 481 20.01 -0.04 36.08
C PRO A 481 21.29 0.75 36.32
N ALA A 482 21.16 1.95 36.90
CA ALA A 482 22.33 2.72 37.31
C ALA A 482 23.19 1.79 38.16
N ALA A 483 24.44 1.55 37.74
CA ALA A 483 25.36 0.73 38.50
C ALA A 483 25.32 1.28 39.92
N GLU A 484 24.77 0.50 40.86
CA GLU A 484 24.81 0.88 42.26
C GLU A 484 26.28 1.14 42.53
N GLN A 485 26.63 2.42 42.67
CA GLN A 485 27.96 2.83 43.05
C GLN A 485 28.14 2.18 44.40
N GLY A 486 28.76 0.99 44.39
CA GLY A 486 28.96 0.19 45.57
C GLY A 486 29.56 1.15 46.57
N LYS A 487 28.81 1.44 47.63
CA LYS A 487 29.34 2.15 48.78
C LYS A 487 30.50 1.30 49.25
N GLY A 488 31.69 1.62 48.75
CA GLY A 488 32.97 1.07 49.17
C GLY A 488 33.16 1.50 50.61
N GLY A 489 32.53 0.75 51.51
CA GLY A 489 32.42 1.05 52.92
C GLY A 489 32.48 -0.23 53.71
N CYS A 490 33.49 -1.05 53.47
CA CYS A 490 33.98 -2.03 54.44
C CYS A 490 35.48 -1.81 54.60
N ALA A 491 35.81 -0.87 55.48
CA ALA A 491 37.05 -0.92 56.24
C ALA A 491 37.01 -2.22 57.06
N VAL A 492 37.79 -3.22 56.64
CA VAL A 492 38.19 -4.31 57.53
C VAL A 492 39.43 -3.81 58.24
N MET A 493 39.25 -3.38 59.49
CA MET A 493 40.34 -3.22 60.46
C MET A 493 40.71 -4.58 61.05
#